data_AF-A0A7V2RJH2-F1
#
_entry.id   AF-A0A7V2RJH2-F1
#
_cell.length_a   1.000
_cell.length_b   1.000
_cell.length_c   1.000
_cell.angle_alpha   90.00
_cell.angle_beta   90.00
_cell.angle_gamma   90.00
#
_symmetry.space_group_name_H-M   'P 1'
#
loop_
_entity.id
_entity.type
_entity.pdbx_description
1 polymer ?
#
loop_
_entity_poly.entity_id
_entity_poly.type
_entity_poly.pdbx_seq_one_letter_code
_entity_poly.pdbx_strand_id
1 'polypeptide(L)'
;MPLRWQSGRKGVASKAWLQRQGLSTRFARAKSLSRTLGLASPLKQNFMKKSERPKIKLELRPADKILEGLALLALAALVLLPIIYWGDLPEKIPIHFNARGEADGYGQPVFLWAVTAVGVFIYALMTVVNKNPHNFNYMKNITAENAEQSYRSATQMIRWLKAVILILFAYTSWMMIQNALGKTSGLGSWFLPLVLLTIVAPTFYFIFKMGSKK
;
A
#
# COMPACT_ATOMS: atom_id res chain seq x y z
N MET A 1 28.52 -1.15 61.14
CA MET A 1 27.26 -0.37 61.12
C MET A 1 26.76 -0.31 59.68
N PRO A 2 25.56 -0.83 59.36
CA PRO A 2 25.11 -1.05 57.99
C PRO A 2 24.16 0.06 57.51
N LEU A 3 24.14 0.35 56.21
CA LEU A 3 22.93 0.86 55.56
C LEU A 3 22.66 0.11 54.25
N ARG A 4 21.42 -0.36 54.23
CA ARG A 4 20.72 -1.27 53.32
C ARG A 4 20.05 -0.45 52.22
N TRP A 5 20.05 -0.92 50.98
CA TRP A 5 18.92 -0.68 50.05
C TRP A 5 18.79 -1.82 49.04
N GLN A 6 17.61 -2.43 49.03
CA GLN A 6 17.17 -3.56 48.20
C GLN A 6 16.50 -3.02 46.93
N SER A 7 16.80 -3.61 45.75
CA SER A 7 15.98 -3.45 44.55
C SER A 7 15.02 -4.63 44.41
N GLY A 8 13.72 -4.33 44.41
CA GLY A 8 12.64 -5.30 44.31
C GLY A 8 12.41 -5.77 42.87
N ARG A 9 12.51 -7.09 42.64
CA ARG A 9 11.76 -7.77 41.58
C ARG A 9 10.41 -8.20 42.14
N LYS A 10 9.31 -7.74 41.56
CA LYS A 10 7.99 -8.35 41.76
C LYS A 10 7.33 -8.56 40.40
N GLY A 11 6.91 -9.80 40.14
CA GLY A 11 6.06 -10.09 38.98
C GLY A 11 6.14 -11.47 38.35
N VAL A 12 6.58 -12.53 39.06
CA VAL A 12 6.33 -13.90 38.57
C VAL A 12 5.75 -14.72 39.72
N ALA A 13 4.42 -14.83 39.74
CA ALA A 13 3.75 -15.79 40.62
C ALA A 13 4.21 -17.20 40.22
N SER A 14 4.96 -17.86 41.08
CA SER A 14 5.44 -19.22 40.82
C SER A 14 4.23 -20.18 40.78
N LYS A 15 4.31 -21.20 39.91
CA LYS A 15 3.26 -22.22 39.73
C LYS A 15 2.80 -22.86 41.05
N ALA A 16 3.67 -22.89 42.07
CA ALA A 16 3.36 -23.39 43.41
C ALA A 16 2.29 -22.54 44.14
N TRP A 17 2.21 -21.24 43.88
CA TRP A 17 1.21 -20.36 44.48
C TRP A 17 -0.21 -20.62 43.95
N LEU A 18 -0.33 -20.91 42.65
CA LEU A 18 -1.61 -21.26 42.01
C LEU A 18 -2.17 -22.62 42.47
N GLN A 19 -1.28 -23.53 42.88
CA GLN A 19 -1.65 -24.86 43.34
C GLN A 19 -2.24 -24.86 44.76
N ARG A 20 -1.80 -23.94 45.63
CA ARG A 20 -2.34 -23.77 46.99
C ARG A 20 -3.75 -23.18 47.05
N GLN A 21 -4.20 -22.50 45.99
CA GLN A 21 -5.51 -21.82 45.93
C GLN A 21 -6.63 -22.70 45.34
N GLY A 22 -6.38 -23.98 45.03
CA GLY A 22 -7.40 -24.88 44.46
C GLY A 22 -7.90 -24.47 43.06
N LEU A 23 -7.24 -23.50 42.41
CA LEU A 23 -7.64 -22.94 41.11
C LEU A 23 -7.26 -23.83 39.92
N SER A 24 -6.46 -24.89 40.12
CA SER A 24 -6.00 -25.77 39.03
C SER A 24 -7.10 -26.67 38.45
N THR A 25 -8.09 -27.06 39.26
CA THR A 25 -9.14 -28.01 38.84
C THR A 25 -10.29 -27.33 38.09
N ARG A 26 -10.56 -26.04 38.38
CA ARG A 26 -11.63 -25.28 37.70
C ARG A 26 -11.31 -25.02 36.22
N PHE A 27 -10.04 -24.79 35.86
CA PHE A 27 -9.64 -24.64 34.46
C PHE A 27 -9.57 -25.97 33.70
N ALA A 28 -9.22 -27.07 34.39
CA ALA A 28 -9.24 -28.40 33.78
C ALA A 28 -10.66 -28.85 33.42
N ARG A 29 -11.65 -28.54 34.26
CA ARG A 29 -13.07 -28.91 34.04
C ARG A 29 -13.71 -28.11 32.90
N ALA A 30 -13.36 -26.84 32.73
CA ALA A 30 -13.83 -26.03 31.61
C ALA A 30 -13.34 -26.55 30.25
N LYS A 31 -12.10 -27.09 30.19
CA LYS A 31 -11.51 -27.65 28.97
C LYS A 31 -12.04 -29.05 28.63
N SER A 32 -12.53 -29.80 29.62
CA SER A 32 -13.14 -31.12 29.37
C SER A 32 -14.61 -31.01 28.95
N LEU A 33 -15.35 -30.02 29.48
CA LEU A 33 -16.76 -29.79 29.14
C LEU A 33 -16.97 -29.34 27.68
N SER A 34 -16.02 -28.62 27.08
CA SER A 34 -16.09 -28.23 25.67
C SER A 34 -15.94 -29.42 24.70
N ARG A 35 -15.28 -30.51 25.12
CA ARG A 35 -15.15 -31.74 24.33
C ARG A 35 -16.40 -32.62 24.40
N THR A 36 -17.12 -32.61 25.52
CA THR A 36 -18.30 -33.47 25.73
C THR A 36 -19.61 -32.85 25.24
N LEU A 37 -19.68 -31.53 25.09
CA LEU A 37 -20.92 -30.83 24.72
C LEU A 37 -21.13 -30.68 23.20
N GLY A 38 -20.27 -31.23 22.34
CA GLY A 38 -20.41 -31.09 20.88
C GLY A 38 -20.44 -29.64 20.40
N LEU A 39 -20.05 -28.69 21.24
CA LEU A 39 -19.94 -27.28 20.91
C LEU A 39 -18.78 -27.16 19.93
N ALA A 40 -19.11 -27.20 18.64
CA ALA A 40 -18.19 -26.92 17.56
C ALA A 40 -17.37 -25.69 17.95
N SER A 41 -16.05 -25.85 17.96
CA SER A 41 -15.14 -24.72 18.20
C SER A 41 -15.59 -23.58 17.29
N PRO A 42 -15.78 -22.35 17.79
CA PRO A 42 -16.25 -21.25 16.95
C PRO A 42 -15.23 -21.03 15.83
N LEU A 43 -15.58 -21.54 14.64
CA LEU A 43 -14.94 -21.38 13.35
C LEU A 43 -13.40 -21.44 13.40
N LYS A 44 -12.84 -22.65 13.32
CA LYS A 44 -11.62 -22.81 12.52
C LYS A 44 -11.99 -22.43 11.09
N GLN A 45 -11.91 -21.14 10.75
CA GLN A 45 -11.96 -20.74 9.36
C GLN A 45 -10.81 -21.47 8.67
N ASN A 46 -11.14 -22.38 7.75
CA ASN A 46 -10.14 -23.14 7.00
C ASN A 46 -9.40 -22.16 6.10
N PHE A 47 -8.30 -21.62 6.60
CA PHE A 47 -7.47 -20.67 5.87
C PHE A 47 -6.81 -21.40 4.69
N MET A 48 -7.00 -20.89 3.47
CA MET A 48 -6.44 -21.49 2.27
C MET A 48 -4.99 -21.08 2.05
N LYS A 49 -4.13 -22.04 1.68
CA LYS A 49 -2.79 -21.74 1.15
C LYS A 49 -2.93 -21.00 -0.18
N LYS A 50 -1.91 -20.24 -0.60
CA LYS A 50 -1.96 -19.48 -1.87
C LYS A 50 -2.33 -20.35 -3.08
N SER A 51 -1.86 -21.60 -3.12
CA SER A 51 -2.16 -22.58 -4.18
C SER A 51 -3.63 -23.04 -4.21
N GLU A 52 -4.33 -22.96 -3.08
CA GLU A 52 -5.71 -23.43 -2.89
C GLU A 52 -6.74 -22.30 -3.04
N ARG A 53 -6.28 -21.04 -3.07
CA ARG A 53 -7.15 -19.88 -3.17
C ARG A 53 -7.93 -19.87 -4.51
N PRO A 54 -9.21 -19.47 -4.50
CA PRO A 54 -10.02 -19.45 -5.71
C PRO A 54 -9.44 -18.46 -6.72
N LYS A 55 -9.44 -18.85 -8.00
CA LYS A 55 -9.03 -18.00 -9.12
C LYS A 55 -10.27 -17.35 -9.72
N ILE A 56 -10.63 -16.17 -9.21
CA ILE A 56 -11.86 -15.46 -9.61
C ILE A 56 -11.52 -14.45 -10.71
N LYS A 57 -12.25 -14.51 -11.82
CA LYS A 57 -12.19 -13.48 -12.86
C LYS A 57 -13.04 -12.28 -12.41
N LEU A 58 -12.39 -11.15 -12.15
CA LEU A 58 -13.06 -9.92 -11.72
C LEU A 58 -13.37 -9.04 -12.92
N GLU A 59 -14.66 -8.78 -13.14
CA GLU A 59 -15.10 -7.78 -14.12
C GLU A 59 -14.82 -6.36 -13.61
N LEU A 60 -14.36 -5.50 -14.53
CA LEU A 60 -14.02 -4.10 -14.26
C LEU A 60 -15.29 -3.26 -14.05
N ARG A 61 -15.35 -2.53 -12.93
CA ARG A 61 -16.41 -1.55 -12.69
C ARG A 61 -16.13 -0.26 -13.46
N PRO A 62 -17.13 0.63 -13.62
CA PRO A 62 -16.91 1.93 -14.25
C PRO A 62 -15.75 2.72 -13.63
N ALA A 63 -15.65 2.74 -12.30
CA ALA A 63 -14.52 3.38 -11.60
C ALA A 63 -13.16 2.74 -11.93
N ASP A 64 -13.09 1.41 -12.10
CA ASP A 64 -11.86 0.74 -12.52
C ASP A 64 -11.45 1.18 -13.94
N LYS A 65 -12.42 1.28 -14.86
CA LYS A 65 -12.17 1.72 -16.25
C LYS A 65 -11.70 3.17 -16.30
N ILE A 66 -12.27 4.05 -15.48
CA ILE A 66 -11.83 5.45 -15.35
C ILE A 66 -10.37 5.50 -14.88
N LEU A 67 -10.01 4.76 -13.84
CA LEU A 67 -8.63 4.73 -13.33
C LEU A 67 -7.64 4.19 -14.35
N GLU A 68 -8.00 3.15 -15.09
CA GLU A 68 -7.19 2.61 -16.20
C GLU A 68 -7.01 3.64 -17.32
N GLY A 69 -8.08 4.35 -17.70
CA GLY A 69 -8.04 5.42 -18.69
C GLY A 69 -7.17 6.61 -18.25
N LEU A 70 -7.31 7.05 -17.00
CA LEU A 70 -6.47 8.12 -16.43
C LEU A 70 -4.99 7.71 -16.39
N ALA A 71 -4.69 6.48 -15.99
CA ALA A 71 -3.32 5.97 -16.00
C ALA A 71 -2.74 5.95 -17.43
N LEU A 72 -3.52 5.50 -18.41
CA LEU A 72 -3.08 5.47 -19.80
C LEU A 72 -2.87 6.88 -20.38
N LEU A 73 -3.78 7.82 -20.08
CA LEU A 73 -3.65 9.21 -20.49
C LEU A 73 -2.41 9.87 -19.87
N ALA A 74 -2.17 9.64 -18.57
CA ALA A 74 -0.98 10.14 -17.90
C ALA A 74 0.30 9.51 -18.46
N LEU A 75 0.29 8.22 -18.81
CA LEU A 75 1.41 7.58 -19.48
C LEU A 75 1.70 8.22 -20.84
N ALA A 76 0.65 8.46 -21.64
CA ALA A 76 0.78 9.11 -22.94
C ALA A 76 1.36 10.51 -22.79
N ALA A 77 0.86 11.30 -21.84
CA ALA A 77 1.43 12.61 -21.53
C ALA A 77 2.91 12.49 -21.12
N LEU A 78 3.26 11.57 -20.21
CA LEU A 78 4.63 11.36 -19.76
C LEU A 78 5.59 11.03 -20.92
N VAL A 79 5.14 10.26 -21.91
CA VAL A 79 5.94 9.93 -23.11
C VAL A 79 6.01 11.09 -24.09
N LEU A 80 4.92 11.82 -24.29
CA LEU A 80 4.83 12.89 -25.28
C LEU A 80 5.54 14.17 -24.85
N LEU A 81 5.58 14.47 -23.55
CA LEU A 81 6.18 15.70 -23.04
C LEU A 81 7.67 15.86 -23.42
N PRO A 82 8.55 14.87 -23.21
CA PRO A 82 9.94 14.98 -23.65
C PRO A 82 10.07 15.12 -25.17
N ILE A 83 9.20 14.47 -25.95
CA ILE A 83 9.22 14.53 -27.42
C ILE A 83 8.88 15.95 -27.90
N ILE A 84 7.81 16.54 -27.35
CA ILE A 84 7.31 17.85 -27.78
C ILE A 84 8.30 18.96 -27.43
N TYR A 85 8.90 18.91 -26.24
CA TYR A 85 9.72 20.01 -25.73
C TYR A 85 11.23 19.81 -25.90
N TRP A 86 11.70 18.69 -26.44
CA TRP A 86 13.14 18.36 -26.48
C TRP A 86 14.01 19.49 -27.04
N GLY A 87 13.57 20.10 -28.15
CA GLY A 87 14.31 21.18 -28.83
C GLY A 87 14.32 22.51 -28.10
N ASP A 88 13.40 22.72 -27.15
CA ASP A 88 13.27 23.98 -26.41
C ASP A 88 14.03 23.96 -25.08
N LEU A 89 14.51 22.78 -24.65
CA LEU A 89 15.11 22.63 -23.34
C LEU A 89 16.56 23.15 -23.30
N PRO A 90 16.93 23.91 -22.26
CA PRO A 90 18.32 24.29 -22.03
C PRO A 90 19.20 23.08 -21.65
N GLU A 91 20.52 23.27 -21.68
CA GLU A 91 21.50 22.22 -21.34
C GLU A 91 21.32 21.65 -19.92
N LYS A 92 20.77 22.46 -19.00
CA LYS A 92 20.47 22.06 -17.62
C LYS A 92 19.03 22.38 -17.25
N ILE A 93 18.34 21.37 -16.72
CA ILE A 93 16.96 21.46 -16.22
C ILE A 93 16.90 21.03 -14.75
N PRO A 94 15.88 21.43 -13.99
CA PRO A 94 15.62 20.87 -12.67
C PRO A 94 15.36 19.37 -12.77
N ILE A 95 15.98 18.59 -11.88
CA ILE A 95 15.76 17.14 -11.75
C ILE A 95 15.46 16.72 -10.31
N HIS A 96 15.61 17.64 -9.35
CA HIS A 96 15.30 17.42 -7.94
C HIS A 96 14.65 18.68 -7.35
N PHE A 97 13.71 18.46 -6.43
CA PHE A 97 13.00 19.52 -5.72
C PHE A 97 13.00 19.24 -4.22
N ASN A 98 13.18 20.29 -3.42
CA ASN A 98 13.18 20.22 -1.97
C ASN A 98 11.75 20.06 -1.40
N ALA A 99 11.62 19.97 -0.07
CA ALA A 99 10.32 19.82 0.60
C ALA A 99 9.37 21.02 0.44
N ARG A 100 9.88 22.19 0.03
CA ARG A 100 9.07 23.37 -0.33
C ARG A 100 8.63 23.35 -1.80
N GLY A 101 9.05 22.34 -2.55
CA GLY A 101 8.79 22.21 -3.98
C GLY A 101 9.67 23.12 -4.83
N GLU A 102 10.77 23.66 -4.31
CA GLU A 102 11.70 24.50 -5.06
C GLU A 102 12.80 23.62 -5.66
N ALA A 103 13.28 23.97 -6.86
CA ALA A 103 14.37 23.23 -7.50
C ALA A 103 15.67 23.42 -6.71
N ASP A 104 16.28 22.32 -6.27
CA ASP A 104 17.55 22.29 -5.54
C ASP A 104 18.59 21.35 -6.16
N GLY A 105 18.24 20.68 -7.27
CA GLY A 105 19.15 19.86 -8.07
C GLY A 105 18.86 19.96 -9.56
N TYR A 106 19.91 20.10 -10.36
CA TYR A 106 19.85 20.31 -11.81
C TYR A 106 20.69 19.26 -12.56
N GLY A 107 20.25 18.89 -13.76
CA GLY A 107 20.94 17.92 -14.61
C GLY A 107 20.54 18.02 -16.07
N GLN A 108 21.00 17.09 -16.89
CA GLN A 108 20.75 17.09 -18.32
C GLN A 108 19.29 16.69 -18.66
N PRO A 109 18.70 17.24 -19.75
CA PRO A 109 17.35 16.90 -20.22
C PRO A 109 17.06 15.40 -20.39
N VAL A 110 18.10 14.59 -20.64
CA VAL A 110 17.98 13.13 -20.76
C VAL A 110 17.34 12.46 -19.54
N PHE A 111 17.37 13.11 -18.37
CA PHE A 111 16.71 12.60 -17.17
C PHE A 111 15.19 12.44 -17.34
N LEU A 112 14.54 13.25 -18.20
CA LEU A 112 13.12 13.09 -18.54
C LEU A 112 12.82 11.70 -19.14
N TRP A 113 13.75 11.14 -19.92
CA TRP A 113 13.62 9.79 -20.47
C TRP A 113 13.78 8.71 -19.40
N ALA A 114 14.62 8.94 -18.39
CA ALA A 114 14.72 8.03 -17.25
C ALA A 114 13.39 7.98 -16.48
N VAL A 115 12.77 9.13 -16.19
CA VAL A 115 11.45 9.20 -15.55
C VAL A 115 10.39 8.51 -16.40
N THR A 116 10.42 8.73 -17.72
CA THR A 116 9.52 8.08 -18.69
C THR A 116 9.66 6.56 -18.67
N ALA A 117 10.90 6.05 -18.72
CA ALA A 117 11.19 4.63 -18.70
C ALA A 117 10.68 3.95 -17.41
N VAL A 118 10.92 4.59 -16.25
CA VAL A 118 10.39 4.10 -14.97
C VAL A 118 8.86 4.14 -14.96
N GLY A 119 8.23 5.18 -15.52
CA GLY A 119 6.77 5.26 -15.66
C GLY A 119 6.18 4.12 -16.51
N VAL A 120 6.76 3.84 -17.68
CA VAL A 120 6.37 2.71 -18.53
C VAL A 120 6.53 1.39 -17.79
N PHE A 121 7.66 1.20 -17.11
CA PHE A 121 7.92 0.00 -16.32
C PHE A 121 6.88 -0.18 -15.21
N ILE A 122 6.58 0.87 -14.43
CA ILE A 122 5.59 0.82 -13.35
C ILE A 122 4.20 0.53 -13.90
N TYR A 123 3.81 1.15 -15.02
CA TYR A 123 2.53 0.86 -15.66
C TYR A 123 2.40 -0.63 -16.03
N ALA A 124 3.42 -1.18 -16.70
CA ALA A 124 3.45 -2.56 -17.11
C ALA A 124 3.45 -3.51 -15.91
N LEU A 125 4.34 -3.28 -14.93
CA LEU A 125 4.46 -4.08 -13.71
C LEU A 125 3.13 -4.14 -12.96
N MET A 126 2.52 -2.98 -12.68
CA MET A 126 1.26 -2.94 -11.94
C MET A 126 0.13 -3.57 -12.75
N THR A 127 0.11 -3.41 -14.08
CA THR A 127 -0.87 -4.07 -14.95
C THR A 127 -0.73 -5.59 -14.92
N VAL A 128 0.49 -6.13 -14.93
CA VAL A 128 0.76 -7.57 -14.85
C VAL A 128 0.41 -8.12 -13.46
N VAL A 129 0.85 -7.47 -12.39
CA VAL A 129 0.55 -7.87 -11.00
C VAL A 129 -0.95 -7.91 -10.77
N ASN A 130 -1.70 -6.93 -11.29
CA ASN A 130 -3.14 -6.83 -11.09
C ASN A 130 -3.96 -7.96 -11.74
N LYS A 131 -3.37 -8.77 -12.63
CA LYS A 131 -4.04 -9.93 -13.25
C LYS A 131 -4.22 -11.11 -12.29
N ASN A 132 -3.41 -11.21 -11.24
CA ASN A 132 -3.35 -12.38 -10.37
C ASN A 132 -3.57 -12.05 -8.88
N PRO A 133 -4.74 -11.52 -8.48
CA PRO A 133 -4.98 -11.09 -7.10
C PRO A 133 -4.87 -12.21 -6.06
N HIS A 134 -5.13 -13.47 -6.44
CA HIS A 134 -4.97 -14.63 -5.56
C HIS A 134 -3.55 -14.77 -4.96
N ASN A 135 -2.53 -14.23 -5.62
CA ASN A 135 -1.14 -14.29 -5.17
C ASN A 135 -0.74 -13.17 -4.20
N PHE A 136 -1.61 -12.18 -3.99
CA PHE A 136 -1.32 -11.04 -3.13
C PHE A 136 -1.24 -11.44 -1.65
N ASN A 137 -0.63 -10.54 -0.87
CA ASN A 137 -0.58 -10.63 0.57
C ASN A 137 -1.79 -9.87 1.13
N TYR A 138 -2.61 -10.57 1.93
CA TYR A 138 -3.83 -10.03 2.54
C TYR A 138 -3.67 -10.05 4.07
N MET A 139 -4.15 -9.01 4.75
CA MET A 139 -4.13 -8.95 6.22
C MET A 139 -5.02 -10.03 6.86
N LYS A 140 -6.15 -10.31 6.23
CA LYS A 140 -7.02 -11.42 6.61
C LYS A 140 -6.73 -12.61 5.73
N ASN A 141 -6.82 -13.79 6.32
CA ASN A 141 -6.75 -15.02 5.57
C ASN A 141 -7.90 -15.09 4.56
N ILE A 142 -7.58 -15.54 3.35
CA ILE A 142 -8.55 -15.70 2.28
C ILE A 142 -9.34 -16.99 2.48
N THR A 143 -10.66 -16.84 2.49
CA THR A 143 -11.64 -17.93 2.52
C THR A 143 -12.50 -17.84 1.25
N ALA A 144 -13.30 -18.87 0.94
CA ALA A 144 -14.15 -18.87 -0.25
C ALA A 144 -15.17 -17.70 -0.23
N GLU A 145 -15.64 -17.34 0.97
CA GLU A 145 -16.68 -16.33 1.19
C GLU A 145 -16.14 -14.90 1.06
N ASN A 146 -14.86 -14.66 1.41
CA ASN A 146 -14.27 -13.31 1.41
C ASN A 146 -13.41 -13.01 0.17
N ALA A 147 -13.01 -14.03 -0.59
CA ALA A 147 -12.03 -13.90 -1.67
C ALA A 147 -12.40 -12.81 -2.68
N GLU A 148 -13.64 -12.78 -3.17
CA GLU A 148 -14.05 -11.82 -4.19
C GLU A 148 -13.92 -10.37 -3.69
N GLN A 149 -14.41 -10.09 -2.48
CA GLN A 149 -14.35 -8.74 -1.90
C GLN A 149 -12.90 -8.31 -1.65
N SER A 150 -12.07 -9.20 -1.10
CA SER A 150 -10.67 -8.92 -0.83
C SER A 150 -9.89 -8.68 -2.12
N TYR A 151 -10.08 -9.53 -3.14
CA TYR A 151 -9.43 -9.38 -4.43
C TYR A 151 -9.86 -8.09 -5.12
N ARG A 152 -11.16 -7.80 -5.12
CA ARG A 152 -11.69 -6.59 -5.75
C ARG A 152 -11.12 -5.33 -5.11
N SER A 153 -11.09 -5.26 -3.78
CA SER A 153 -10.54 -4.11 -3.07
C SER A 153 -9.03 -3.96 -3.30
N ALA A 154 -8.26 -5.06 -3.30
CA ALA A 154 -6.84 -5.01 -3.61
C ALA A 154 -6.57 -4.55 -5.05
N THR A 155 -7.30 -5.09 -6.03
CA THR A 155 -7.08 -4.71 -7.42
C THR A 155 -7.47 -3.26 -7.69
N GLN A 156 -8.52 -2.75 -7.02
CA GLN A 156 -8.91 -1.33 -7.06
C GLN A 156 -7.83 -0.42 -6.47
N MET A 157 -7.23 -0.81 -5.34
CA MET A 157 -6.12 -0.09 -4.72
C MET A 157 -4.92 -0.01 -5.68
N ILE A 158 -4.57 -1.11 -6.35
CA ILE A 158 -3.47 -1.12 -7.34
C ILE A 158 -3.80 -0.19 -8.52
N ARG A 159 -5.04 -0.20 -9.05
CA ARG A 159 -5.42 0.72 -10.13
C ARG A 159 -5.33 2.18 -9.71
N TRP A 160 -5.79 2.49 -8.50
CA TRP A 160 -5.69 3.83 -7.92
C TRP A 160 -4.24 4.29 -7.84
N LEU A 161 -3.39 3.48 -7.20
CA LEU A 161 -1.97 3.79 -7.07
C LEU A 161 -1.28 3.93 -8.43
N LYS A 162 -1.60 3.06 -9.40
CA LYS A 162 -1.06 3.15 -10.76
C LYS A 162 -1.41 4.49 -11.42
N ALA A 163 -2.68 4.88 -11.37
CA ALA A 163 -3.15 6.14 -11.94
C ALA A 163 -2.46 7.33 -11.26
N VAL A 164 -2.44 7.37 -9.93
CA VAL A 164 -1.81 8.46 -9.17
C VAL A 164 -0.32 8.56 -9.47
N ILE A 165 0.43 7.45 -9.42
CA ILE A 165 1.87 7.46 -9.69
C ILE A 165 2.17 8.00 -11.09
N LEU A 166 1.42 7.57 -12.10
CA LEU A 166 1.64 8.06 -13.47
C LEU A 166 1.25 9.51 -13.65
N ILE A 167 0.14 9.96 -13.05
CA ILE A 167 -0.23 11.38 -13.04
C ILE A 167 0.87 12.20 -12.39
N LEU A 168 1.44 11.73 -11.27
CA LEU A 168 2.53 12.41 -10.60
C LEU A 168 3.79 12.48 -11.46
N PHE A 169 4.18 11.39 -12.13
CA PHE A 169 5.34 11.41 -13.03
C PHE A 169 5.13 12.34 -14.23
N ALA A 170 3.93 12.34 -14.84
CA ALA A 170 3.60 13.25 -15.92
C ALA A 170 3.63 14.70 -15.44
N TYR A 171 3.04 14.99 -14.28
CA TYR A 171 3.03 16.32 -13.69
C TYR A 171 4.44 16.79 -13.31
N THR A 172 5.26 15.98 -12.65
CA THR A 172 6.62 16.38 -12.30
C THR A 172 7.47 16.61 -13.54
N SER A 173 7.35 15.76 -14.57
CA SER A 173 8.03 15.97 -15.86
C SER A 173 7.60 17.27 -16.53
N TRP A 174 6.29 17.57 -16.51
CA TRP A 174 5.77 18.85 -16.99
C TRP A 174 6.38 20.02 -16.21
N MET A 175 6.43 19.93 -14.88
CA MET A 175 6.96 21.00 -14.04
C MET A 175 8.47 21.19 -14.19
N MET A 176 9.24 20.12 -14.41
CA MET A 176 10.66 20.22 -14.79
C MET A 176 10.83 21.03 -16.08
N ILE A 177 10.02 20.74 -17.11
CA ILE A 177 10.02 21.45 -18.39
C ILE A 177 9.62 22.91 -18.20
N GLN A 178 8.49 23.19 -17.53
CA GLN A 178 8.01 24.56 -17.39
C GLN A 178 8.96 25.42 -16.53
N ASN A 179 9.60 24.85 -15.51
CA ASN A 179 10.61 25.53 -14.72
C ASN A 179 11.88 25.81 -15.55
N ALA A 180 12.33 24.84 -16.35
CA ALA A 180 13.45 25.04 -17.28
C ALA A 180 13.18 26.12 -18.33
N LEU A 181 11.92 26.28 -18.76
CA LEU A 181 11.47 27.33 -19.67
C LEU A 181 11.19 28.67 -18.97
N GLY A 182 11.49 28.80 -17.68
CA GLY A 182 11.27 30.02 -16.89
C GLY A 182 9.81 30.39 -16.63
N LYS A 183 8.88 29.44 -16.85
CA LYS A 183 7.43 29.67 -16.70
C LYS A 183 6.92 29.42 -15.28
N THR A 184 7.68 28.70 -14.45
CA THR A 184 7.36 28.44 -13.05
C THR A 184 8.63 28.43 -12.20
N SER A 185 8.49 28.61 -10.89
CA SER A 185 9.60 28.57 -9.92
C SER A 185 9.73 27.24 -9.16
N GLY A 186 8.84 26.27 -9.40
CA GLY A 186 8.90 24.96 -8.76
C GLY A 186 7.56 24.23 -8.75
N LEU A 187 7.48 23.13 -8.00
CA LEU A 187 6.27 22.33 -7.76
C LEU A 187 5.29 23.01 -6.79
N GLY A 188 5.80 23.86 -5.89
CA GLY A 188 5.05 24.50 -4.80
C GLY A 188 4.98 23.65 -3.53
N SER A 189 4.84 24.32 -2.38
CA SER A 189 4.88 23.68 -1.05
C SER A 189 3.69 22.77 -0.75
N TRP A 190 2.59 22.93 -1.48
CA TRP A 190 1.40 22.07 -1.36
C TRP A 190 1.58 20.71 -2.04
N PHE A 191 2.56 20.56 -2.94
CA PHE A 191 2.74 19.34 -3.74
C PHE A 191 2.97 18.12 -2.85
N LEU A 192 3.97 18.17 -1.96
CA LEU A 192 4.31 17.03 -1.10
C LEU A 192 3.15 16.62 -0.17
N PRO A 193 2.48 17.53 0.57
CA PRO A 193 1.27 17.19 1.33
C PRO A 193 0.18 16.52 0.49
N LEU A 194 -0.07 17.04 -0.73
CA LEU A 194 -1.07 16.46 -1.63
C LEU A 194 -0.70 15.04 -2.05
N VAL A 195 0.56 14.80 -2.43
CA VAL A 195 1.07 13.47 -2.79
C VAL A 195 0.88 12.49 -1.64
N LEU A 196 1.29 12.88 -0.44
CA LEU A 196 1.14 12.04 0.76
C LEU A 196 -0.33 11.73 1.02
N LEU A 197 -1.21 12.72 1.00
CA LEU A 197 -2.64 12.52 1.23
C LEU A 197 -3.26 11.56 0.19
N THR A 198 -2.94 11.76 -1.10
CA THR A 198 -3.52 11.02 -2.22
C THR A 198 -3.05 9.56 -2.28
N ILE A 199 -1.86 9.27 -1.76
CA ILE A 199 -1.35 7.90 -1.66
C ILE A 199 -1.81 7.25 -0.36
N VAL A 200 -1.62 7.92 0.77
CA VAL A 200 -1.78 7.34 2.10
C VAL A 200 -3.26 7.08 2.42
N ALA A 201 -4.13 8.07 2.26
CA ALA A 201 -5.52 7.93 2.68
C ALA A 201 -6.28 6.83 1.91
N PRO A 202 -6.20 6.73 0.57
CA PRO A 202 -6.85 5.66 -0.18
C PRO A 202 -6.26 4.28 0.12
N THR A 203 -4.94 4.20 0.33
CA THR A 203 -4.27 2.94 0.70
C THR A 203 -4.82 2.40 2.01
N PHE A 204 -4.89 3.25 3.05
CA PHE A 204 -5.51 2.88 4.32
C PHE A 204 -6.98 2.50 4.15
N TYR A 205 -7.76 3.28 3.42
CA TYR A 205 -9.17 2.97 3.14
C TYR A 205 -9.33 1.56 2.54
N PHE A 206 -8.58 1.21 1.49
CA PHE A 206 -8.68 -0.11 0.85
C PHE A 206 -8.19 -1.24 1.77
N ILE A 207 -7.15 -1.01 2.56
CA ILE A 207 -6.66 -1.96 3.55
C ILE A 207 -7.74 -2.27 4.59
N PHE A 208 -8.36 -1.25 5.19
CA PHE A 208 -9.44 -1.44 6.16
C PHE A 208 -10.68 -2.07 5.53
N LYS A 209 -11.01 -1.71 4.29
CA LYS A 209 -12.12 -2.31 3.53
C LYS A 209 -11.93 -3.80 3.26
N MET A 210 -10.70 -4.23 2.96
CA MET A 210 -10.34 -5.66 2.85
C MET A 210 -10.41 -6.38 4.20
N GLY A 211 -10.06 -5.65 5.28
CA GLY A 211 -10.05 -6.12 6.65
C GLY A 211 -11.38 -6.04 7.36
N SER A 212 -12.46 -5.52 6.78
CA SER A 212 -13.78 -5.48 7.43
C SER A 212 -14.54 -6.79 7.19
N LYS A 213 -15.33 -7.26 8.17
CA LYS A 213 -16.33 -8.31 7.93
C LYS A 213 -17.57 -7.64 7.35
N LYS A 214 -18.16 -8.22 6.31
CA LYS A 214 -19.58 -7.96 6.02
C LYS A 214 -20.42 -8.78 6.98
#